data_AF-A0A7C5ME42-F1
#
_entry.id   AF-A0A7C5ME42-F1
#
_cell.length_a   1.000
_cell.length_b   1.000
_cell.length_c   1.000
_cell.angle_alpha   90.00
_cell.angle_beta   90.00
_cell.angle_gamma   90.00
#
_symmetry.space_group_name_H-M   'P 1'
#
loop_
_entity.id
_entity.type
_entity.pdbx_description
1 polymer ?
#
loop_
_entity_poly.entity_id
_entity_poly.type
_entity_poly.pdbx_seq_one_letter_code
_entity_poly.pdbx_strand_id
1 'polypeptide(L)'
;MVEFTLFCPYYRDEMWELSPLNARNNINKIGNYGRTEVFQGKDPDMQRVMDALVRKTVAELREFDNVMFEICNEPYVYNLVPSAWERHIASVIAEAEADLPPHQRHLITQNIANGAKKVVDPDPRVSVFNFHYARLTEPVALNWDLNRPIGCNETGFDGQADSTYRVQGWDFLLSGGALYNNLDYSFTVGHEDGSFVNPPTQPGGGSAQLRYQLRILRDFMDSLDFVRMRPAPELLRRKSRAAGTVRILAESGKQYAIYIHQAEMRKQQRGSRYHLDPGPRKATLELDLPPGEFRLEWWDTKTGR
;
A
#
# COMPACT_ATOMS: atom_id res chain seq x y z
N MET A 1 2.79 -5.60 11.46
CA MET A 1 2.44 -6.40 10.27
C MET A 1 3.55 -6.22 9.25
N VAL A 2 4.02 -7.30 8.65
CA VAL A 2 5.01 -7.35 7.58
C VAL A 2 4.32 -7.94 6.36
N GLU A 3 4.42 -7.26 5.23
CA GLU A 3 3.98 -7.82 3.95
C GLU A 3 5.21 -8.45 3.28
N PHE A 4 5.17 -9.77 3.06
CA PHE A 4 6.24 -10.55 2.47
C PHE A 4 5.92 -10.81 1.00
N THR A 5 6.60 -10.10 0.10
CA THR A 5 6.41 -10.24 -1.35
C THR A 5 7.19 -11.42 -1.91
N LEU A 6 6.49 -12.37 -2.51
CA LEU A 6 7.06 -13.64 -2.97
C LEU A 6 7.82 -13.50 -4.29
N PHE A 7 7.30 -12.69 -5.21
CA PHE A 7 7.83 -12.56 -6.57
C PHE A 7 7.84 -11.11 -7.06
N CYS A 8 8.62 -10.84 -8.11
CA CYS A 8 8.67 -9.54 -8.78
C CYS A 8 9.01 -9.80 -10.26
N PRO A 9 8.36 -9.11 -11.22
CA PRO A 9 8.72 -9.22 -12.62
C PRO A 9 10.09 -8.60 -12.89
N TYR A 10 10.79 -9.14 -13.88
CA TYR A 10 12.09 -8.60 -14.29
C TYR A 10 11.87 -7.40 -15.20
N TYR A 11 12.15 -6.19 -14.70
CA TYR A 11 11.95 -4.95 -15.46
C TYR A 11 12.94 -4.75 -16.61
N ARG A 12 14.16 -5.28 -16.46
CA ARG A 12 15.23 -5.20 -17.46
C ARG A 12 16.00 -6.51 -17.53
N ASP A 13 16.74 -6.70 -18.62
CA ASP A 13 17.48 -7.93 -18.87
C ASP A 13 18.59 -8.14 -17.85
N GLU A 14 19.23 -7.09 -17.35
CA GLU A 14 20.31 -7.22 -16.35
C GLU A 14 19.79 -7.81 -15.02
N MET A 15 18.53 -7.54 -14.67
CA MET A 15 17.89 -8.15 -13.50
C MET A 15 17.63 -9.64 -13.73
N TRP A 16 17.25 -10.02 -14.95
CA TRP A 16 17.04 -11.42 -15.32
C TRP A 16 18.35 -12.21 -15.38
N GLU A 17 19.42 -11.60 -15.87
CA GLU A 17 20.75 -12.22 -15.94
C GLU A 17 21.30 -12.60 -14.57
N LEU A 18 20.91 -11.88 -13.51
CA LEU A 18 21.30 -12.16 -12.13
C LEU A 18 20.36 -13.15 -11.41
N SER A 19 19.21 -13.46 -12.00
CA SER A 19 18.19 -14.27 -11.34
C SER A 19 18.65 -15.73 -11.13
N PRO A 20 18.39 -16.34 -9.97
CA PRO A 20 18.59 -17.78 -9.79
C PRO A 20 17.62 -18.64 -10.62
N LEU A 21 16.53 -18.05 -11.13
CA LEU A 21 15.60 -18.72 -12.04
C LEU A 21 16.13 -18.76 -13.48
N ASN A 22 17.16 -17.97 -13.81
CA ASN A 22 17.80 -18.01 -15.12
C ASN A 22 18.59 -19.32 -15.28
N ALA A 23 18.41 -20.04 -16.40
CA ALA A 23 19.09 -21.30 -16.66
C ALA A 23 20.62 -21.23 -16.54
N ARG A 24 21.23 -20.05 -16.75
CA ARG A 24 22.68 -19.84 -16.59
C ARG A 24 23.13 -19.91 -15.12
N ASN A 25 22.25 -19.58 -14.19
CA ASN A 25 22.51 -19.55 -12.75
C ASN A 25 21.81 -20.70 -12.00
N ASN A 26 20.84 -21.36 -12.63
CA ASN A 26 20.07 -22.44 -12.03
C ASN A 26 20.83 -23.76 -12.11
N ILE A 27 21.22 -24.32 -10.96
CA ILE A 27 21.95 -25.59 -10.86
C ILE A 27 21.18 -26.78 -11.46
N ASN A 28 19.85 -26.69 -11.55
CA ASN A 28 18.99 -27.71 -12.16
C ASN A 28 18.90 -27.58 -13.69
N LYS A 29 19.50 -26.53 -14.28
CA LYS A 29 19.55 -26.25 -15.72
C LYS A 29 18.17 -26.15 -16.41
N ILE A 30 17.14 -25.81 -15.66
CA ILE A 30 15.80 -25.45 -16.15
C ILE A 30 15.67 -23.93 -16.31
N GLY A 31 14.62 -23.45 -16.98
CA GLY A 31 14.43 -22.01 -17.16
C GLY A 31 15.05 -21.43 -18.43
N ASN A 32 15.20 -22.22 -19.50
CA ASN A 32 15.84 -21.79 -20.75
C ASN A 32 14.88 -20.98 -21.63
N TYR A 33 14.52 -19.78 -21.17
CA TYR A 33 13.64 -18.83 -21.85
C TYR A 33 14.02 -17.38 -21.48
N GLY A 34 13.42 -16.41 -22.17
CA GLY A 34 13.64 -14.98 -21.95
C GLY A 34 12.90 -14.43 -20.72
N ARG A 35 13.31 -13.24 -20.24
CA ARG A 35 12.76 -12.64 -19.01
C ARG A 35 11.24 -12.48 -19.00
N THR A 36 10.62 -12.33 -20.17
CA THR A 36 9.19 -12.09 -20.32
C THR A 36 8.36 -13.37 -20.25
N GLU A 37 9.01 -14.53 -20.20
CA GLU A 37 8.38 -15.85 -20.30
C GLU A 37 8.29 -16.56 -18.94
N VAL A 38 8.95 -16.03 -17.91
CA VAL A 38 9.11 -16.66 -16.57
C VAL A 38 7.77 -17.08 -15.97
N PHE A 39 6.77 -16.19 -16.01
CA PHE A 39 5.46 -16.40 -15.38
C PHE A 39 4.38 -16.86 -16.37
N GLN A 40 4.76 -17.16 -17.61
CA GLN A 40 3.83 -17.54 -18.68
C GLN A 40 3.50 -19.05 -18.68
N GLY A 41 3.98 -19.80 -17.69
CA GLY A 41 3.72 -21.24 -17.58
C GLY A 41 4.38 -22.11 -18.66
N LYS A 42 5.45 -21.60 -19.31
CA LYS A 42 6.15 -22.33 -20.39
C LYS A 42 7.00 -23.50 -19.92
N ASP A 43 7.46 -23.46 -18.67
CA ASP A 43 8.32 -24.48 -18.07
C ASP A 43 7.66 -25.05 -16.81
N PRO A 44 7.00 -26.22 -16.92
CA PRO A 44 6.38 -26.87 -15.77
C PRO A 44 7.36 -27.22 -14.66
N ASP A 45 8.65 -27.42 -14.97
CA ASP A 45 9.66 -27.75 -13.99
C ASP A 45 10.03 -26.51 -13.17
N MET A 46 10.13 -25.35 -13.84
CA MET A 46 10.28 -24.08 -13.13
C MET A 46 9.07 -23.78 -12.24
N GLN A 47 7.85 -24.01 -12.74
CA GLN A 47 6.66 -23.78 -11.93
C GLN A 47 6.69 -24.64 -10.66
N ARG A 48 7.13 -25.90 -10.73
CA ARG A 48 7.29 -26.76 -9.54
C ARG A 48 8.31 -26.21 -8.54
N VAL A 49 9.39 -25.58 -9.01
CA VAL A 49 10.37 -24.92 -8.12
C VAL A 49 9.78 -23.69 -7.44
N MET A 50 9.06 -22.83 -8.18
CA MET A 50 8.36 -21.67 -7.61
C MET A 50 7.32 -22.10 -6.58
N ASP A 51 6.54 -23.13 -6.89
CA ASP A 51 5.54 -23.73 -6.00
C ASP A 51 6.16 -24.29 -4.70
N ALA A 52 7.32 -24.93 -4.80
CA ALA A 52 8.07 -25.44 -3.66
C ALA A 52 8.66 -24.31 -2.80
N LEU A 53 9.15 -23.24 -3.44
CA LEU A 53 9.62 -22.04 -2.75
C LEU A 53 8.49 -21.41 -1.94
N VAL A 54 7.32 -21.20 -2.53
CA VAL A 54 6.16 -20.62 -1.81
C VAL A 54 5.77 -21.50 -0.64
N ARG A 55 5.62 -22.83 -0.83
CA ARG A 55 5.29 -23.75 0.26
C ARG A 55 6.31 -23.71 1.39
N LYS A 56 7.60 -23.67 1.07
CA LYS A 56 8.66 -23.55 2.07
C LYS A 56 8.53 -22.22 2.81
N THR A 57 8.45 -21.09 2.10
CA THR A 57 8.33 -19.77 2.73
C THR A 57 7.13 -19.68 3.66
N VAL A 58 5.96 -20.16 3.23
CA VAL A 58 4.75 -20.18 4.06
C VAL A 58 4.93 -21.08 5.29
N ALA A 59 5.57 -22.24 5.13
CA ALA A 59 5.85 -23.13 6.26
C ALA A 59 6.84 -22.53 7.28
N GLU A 60 7.89 -21.85 6.82
CA GLU A 60 8.90 -21.21 7.70
C GLU A 60 8.35 -19.99 8.42
N LEU A 61 7.36 -19.31 7.83
CA LEU A 61 6.72 -18.12 8.41
C LEU A 61 5.40 -18.45 9.14
N ARG A 62 5.05 -19.73 9.24
CA ARG A 62 3.75 -20.21 9.73
C ARG A 62 3.40 -19.76 11.15
N GLU A 63 4.39 -19.62 12.03
CA GLU A 63 4.18 -19.26 13.44
C GLU A 63 4.07 -17.75 13.68
N PHE A 64 4.26 -16.91 12.66
CA PHE A 64 4.30 -15.46 12.81
C PHE A 64 2.97 -14.79 12.43
N ASP A 65 2.13 -14.52 13.43
CA ASP A 65 0.81 -13.88 13.27
C ASP A 65 0.82 -12.45 12.71
N ASN A 66 2.00 -11.89 12.45
CA ASN A 66 2.23 -10.54 11.96
C ASN A 66 2.72 -10.50 10.51
N VAL A 67 2.47 -11.54 9.71
CA VAL A 67 2.83 -11.64 8.29
C VAL A 67 1.60 -11.65 7.36
N MET A 68 1.72 -11.01 6.20
CA MET A 68 0.83 -11.18 5.05
C MET A 68 1.66 -11.55 3.83
N PHE A 69 1.15 -12.36 2.93
CA PHE A 69 1.86 -12.78 1.72
C PHE A 69 1.38 -12.00 0.50
N GLU A 70 2.25 -11.17 -0.08
CA GLU A 70 2.00 -10.56 -1.37
C GLU A 70 2.46 -11.50 -2.49
N ILE A 71 1.55 -11.79 -3.42
CA ILE A 71 1.80 -12.73 -4.52
C ILE A 71 2.96 -12.25 -5.40
N CYS A 72 2.92 -11.00 -5.85
CA CYS A 72 3.91 -10.46 -6.77
C CYS A 72 3.90 -8.94 -6.70
N ASN A 73 5.09 -8.32 -6.67
CA ASN A 73 5.28 -6.89 -6.83
C ASN A 73 4.92 -6.49 -8.26
N GLU A 74 4.09 -5.47 -8.46
CA GLU A 74 3.79 -4.87 -9.78
C GLU A 74 3.54 -5.84 -10.96
N PRO A 75 2.66 -6.87 -10.84
CA PRO A 75 2.46 -7.90 -11.86
C PRO A 75 1.95 -7.35 -13.20
N TYR A 76 1.31 -6.18 -13.17
CA TYR A 76 0.81 -5.44 -14.34
C TYR A 76 1.92 -4.81 -15.21
N VAL A 77 3.15 -4.69 -14.72
CA VAL A 77 4.22 -4.03 -15.48
C VAL A 77 4.61 -4.88 -16.70
N TYR A 78 4.53 -4.24 -17.86
CA TYR A 78 4.70 -4.84 -19.20
C TYR A 78 3.81 -6.07 -19.47
N ASN A 79 2.74 -6.29 -18.70
CA ASN A 79 1.88 -7.47 -18.76
C ASN A 79 2.64 -8.81 -18.69
N LEU A 80 3.71 -8.87 -17.88
CA LEU A 80 4.58 -10.06 -17.81
C LEU A 80 4.02 -11.17 -16.94
N VAL A 81 3.10 -10.85 -16.02
CA VAL A 81 2.51 -11.81 -15.09
C VAL A 81 1.03 -11.98 -15.41
N PRO A 82 0.61 -13.15 -15.94
CA PRO A 82 -0.80 -13.43 -16.17
C PRO A 82 -1.58 -13.57 -14.87
N SER A 83 -2.82 -13.09 -14.84
CA SER A 83 -3.71 -13.23 -13.66
C SER A 83 -3.94 -14.69 -13.28
N ALA A 84 -3.97 -15.62 -14.25
CA ALA A 84 -4.08 -17.04 -14.00
C ALA A 84 -2.90 -17.59 -13.19
N TRP A 85 -1.69 -17.04 -13.41
CA TRP A 85 -0.51 -17.41 -12.64
C TRP A 85 -0.60 -16.88 -11.20
N GLU A 86 -1.06 -15.63 -11.01
CA GLU A 86 -1.29 -15.09 -9.66
C GLU A 86 -2.32 -15.93 -8.88
N ARG A 87 -3.42 -16.34 -9.53
CA ARG A 87 -4.43 -17.24 -8.94
C ARG A 87 -3.87 -18.61 -8.58
N HIS A 88 -2.92 -19.11 -9.36
CA HIS A 88 -2.22 -20.36 -9.04
C HIS A 88 -1.39 -20.19 -7.76
N ILE A 89 -0.59 -19.13 -7.65
CA ILE A 89 0.21 -18.86 -6.45
C ILE A 89 -0.68 -18.61 -5.22
N ALA A 90 -1.81 -17.90 -5.37
CA ALA A 90 -2.80 -17.77 -4.29
C ALA A 90 -3.35 -19.14 -3.82
N SER A 91 -3.55 -20.08 -4.74
CA SER A 91 -3.92 -21.47 -4.41
C SER A 91 -2.83 -22.14 -3.58
N VAL A 92 -1.57 -22.01 -4.03
CA VAL A 92 -0.42 -22.62 -3.36
C VAL A 92 -0.29 -22.13 -1.92
N ILE A 93 -0.43 -20.82 -1.67
CA ILE A 93 -0.40 -20.25 -0.32
C ILE A 93 -1.54 -20.83 0.53
N ALA A 94 -2.78 -20.80 0.01
CA ALA A 94 -3.95 -21.29 0.72
C ALA A 94 -3.88 -22.81 1.02
N GLU A 95 -3.33 -23.60 0.11
CA GLU A 95 -3.09 -25.04 0.28
C GLU A 95 -2.04 -25.34 1.35
N ALA A 96 -0.97 -24.54 1.40
CA ALA A 96 0.10 -24.69 2.39
C ALA A 96 -0.39 -24.45 3.84
N GLU A 97 -1.52 -23.77 4.00
CA GLU A 97 -2.17 -23.48 5.29
C GLU A 97 -3.55 -24.11 5.42
N ALA A 98 -3.91 -25.05 4.56
CA ALA A 98 -5.26 -25.63 4.53
C ALA A 98 -5.60 -26.40 5.82
N ASP A 99 -4.59 -26.92 6.51
CA ASP A 99 -4.70 -27.61 7.79
C ASP A 99 -4.81 -26.66 8.99
N LEU A 100 -4.56 -25.36 8.81
CA LEU A 100 -4.76 -24.35 9.85
C LEU A 100 -6.23 -23.97 9.99
N PRO A 101 -6.68 -23.67 11.23
CA PRO A 101 -7.91 -22.93 11.47
C PRO A 101 -7.94 -21.61 10.68
N PRO A 102 -9.10 -21.17 10.16
CA PRO A 102 -9.18 -19.96 9.33
C PRO A 102 -8.60 -18.68 9.97
N HIS A 103 -8.66 -18.54 11.30
CA HIS A 103 -8.13 -17.38 12.02
C HIS A 103 -6.60 -17.39 12.20
N GLN A 104 -5.94 -18.50 11.87
CA GLN A 104 -4.47 -18.65 11.91
C GLN A 104 -3.84 -18.61 10.52
N ARG A 105 -4.66 -18.56 9.46
CA ARG A 105 -4.16 -18.44 8.08
C ARG A 105 -3.72 -17.01 7.82
N HIS A 106 -2.58 -16.85 7.17
CA HIS A 106 -2.09 -15.53 6.80
C HIS A 106 -2.97 -14.90 5.72
N LEU A 107 -2.98 -13.56 5.69
CA LEU A 107 -3.67 -12.83 4.64
C LEU A 107 -2.85 -12.91 3.34
N ILE A 108 -3.54 -13.15 2.23
CA ILE A 108 -2.95 -13.06 0.89
C ILE A 108 -3.25 -11.66 0.33
N THR A 109 -2.24 -10.99 -0.20
CA THR A 109 -2.38 -9.65 -0.78
C THR A 109 -2.00 -9.66 -2.26
N GLN A 110 -2.59 -8.75 -3.03
CA GLN A 110 -2.39 -8.65 -4.46
C GLN A 110 -2.22 -7.21 -4.91
N ASN A 111 -1.16 -6.94 -5.67
CA ASN A 111 -0.96 -5.69 -6.39
C ASN A 111 -1.86 -5.61 -7.62
N ILE A 112 -2.71 -4.59 -7.69
CA ILE A 112 -3.73 -4.45 -8.75
C ILE A 112 -3.32 -3.49 -9.86
N ALA A 113 -2.77 -2.32 -9.50
CA ALA A 113 -2.37 -1.30 -10.45
C ALA A 113 -1.55 -0.18 -9.79
N ASN A 114 -0.82 0.56 -10.62
CA ASN A 114 -0.41 1.93 -10.30
C ASN A 114 -1.64 2.87 -10.36
N GLY A 115 -1.75 3.77 -9.39
CA GLY A 115 -2.86 4.73 -9.33
C GLY A 115 -4.15 4.05 -8.91
N ALA A 116 -5.14 3.99 -9.80
CA ALA A 116 -6.47 3.47 -9.49
C ALA A 116 -7.02 2.57 -10.60
N LYS A 117 -7.70 1.50 -10.18
CA LYS A 117 -8.39 0.56 -11.07
C LYS A 117 -9.52 -0.12 -10.31
N LYS A 118 -10.64 -0.38 -10.98
CA LYS A 118 -11.70 -1.25 -10.45
C LYS A 118 -11.20 -2.70 -10.46
N VAL A 119 -11.29 -3.37 -9.32
CA VAL A 119 -11.09 -4.82 -9.21
C VAL A 119 -12.31 -5.51 -9.80
N VAL A 120 -12.07 -6.34 -10.81
CA VAL A 120 -13.10 -7.14 -11.49
C VAL A 120 -12.71 -8.59 -11.34
N ASP A 121 -13.67 -9.43 -10.94
CA ASP A 121 -13.45 -10.87 -10.70
C ASP A 121 -12.30 -11.13 -9.70
N PRO A 122 -12.42 -10.67 -8.44
CA PRO A 122 -11.40 -10.89 -7.41
C PRO A 122 -11.24 -12.38 -7.11
N ASP A 123 -10.00 -12.84 -6.93
CA ASP A 123 -9.77 -14.17 -6.39
C ASP A 123 -10.30 -14.23 -4.93
N PRO A 124 -11.21 -15.16 -4.57
CA PRO A 124 -11.80 -15.21 -3.24
C PRO A 124 -10.79 -15.50 -2.12
N ARG A 125 -9.59 -15.97 -2.46
CA ARG A 125 -8.48 -16.22 -1.50
C ARG A 125 -7.70 -14.95 -1.17
N VAL A 126 -7.78 -13.90 -2.00
CA VAL A 126 -7.09 -12.64 -1.75
C VAL A 126 -7.87 -11.83 -0.70
N SER A 127 -7.15 -11.41 0.32
CA SER A 127 -7.67 -10.68 1.48
C SER A 127 -7.50 -9.17 1.34
N VAL A 128 -6.41 -8.69 0.73
CA VAL A 128 -6.10 -7.25 0.60
C VAL A 128 -5.73 -6.91 -0.85
N PHE A 129 -6.32 -5.84 -1.38
CA PHE A 129 -6.10 -5.37 -2.74
C PHE A 129 -5.28 -4.07 -2.73
N ASN A 130 -4.04 -4.16 -3.18
CA ASN A 130 -3.06 -3.09 -3.08
C ASN A 130 -2.92 -2.30 -4.39
N PHE A 131 -2.66 -1.00 -4.25
CA PHE A 131 -2.42 -0.06 -5.34
C PHE A 131 -1.15 0.72 -5.09
N HIS A 132 -0.28 0.81 -6.09
CA HIS A 132 0.98 1.53 -5.98
C HIS A 132 0.81 2.98 -6.42
N TYR A 133 1.50 3.90 -5.76
CA TYR A 133 1.47 5.32 -6.06
C TYR A 133 0.04 5.88 -6.17
N ALA A 134 -0.86 5.37 -5.33
CA ALA A 134 -2.25 5.81 -5.21
C ALA A 134 -2.31 7.18 -4.51
N ARG A 135 -1.81 8.20 -5.22
CA ARG A 135 -1.74 9.60 -4.74
C ARG A 135 -3.11 10.15 -4.39
N LEU A 136 -4.15 9.64 -5.06
CA LEU A 136 -5.55 9.96 -4.82
C LEU A 136 -6.25 8.78 -4.17
N THR A 137 -7.39 9.08 -3.55
CA THR A 137 -8.22 8.12 -2.84
C THR A 137 -9.21 7.39 -3.77
N GLU A 138 -9.04 7.54 -5.08
CA GLU A 138 -9.87 6.91 -6.11
C GLU A 138 -9.93 5.38 -6.00
N PRO A 139 -8.85 4.64 -5.68
CA PRO A 139 -8.93 3.18 -5.54
C PRO A 139 -9.93 2.75 -4.47
N VAL A 140 -10.01 3.49 -3.35
CA VAL A 140 -10.96 3.20 -2.26
C VAL A 140 -12.38 3.41 -2.75
N ALA A 141 -12.68 4.56 -3.37
CA ALA A 141 -14.01 4.88 -3.85
C ALA A 141 -14.49 3.91 -4.95
N LEU A 142 -13.61 3.55 -5.89
CA LEU A 142 -13.93 2.63 -6.98
C LEU A 142 -14.26 1.22 -6.49
N ASN A 143 -13.68 0.80 -5.36
CA ASN A 143 -13.75 -0.59 -4.87
C ASN A 143 -14.48 -0.73 -3.51
N TRP A 144 -15.21 0.29 -3.06
CA TRP A 144 -15.87 0.27 -1.76
C TRP A 144 -16.89 -0.87 -1.61
N ASP A 145 -17.57 -1.21 -2.71
CA ASP A 145 -18.51 -2.33 -2.85
C ASP A 145 -17.86 -3.72 -2.76
N LEU A 146 -16.53 -3.82 -2.92
CA LEU A 146 -15.80 -5.08 -2.78
C LEU A 146 -15.88 -5.64 -1.35
N ASN A 147 -16.12 -4.76 -0.36
CA ASN A 147 -16.14 -5.09 1.05
C ASN A 147 -14.87 -5.86 1.50
N ARG A 148 -13.72 -5.41 1.00
CA ARG A 148 -12.39 -5.92 1.31
C ARG A 148 -11.42 -4.75 1.55
N PRO A 149 -10.39 -4.94 2.38
CA PRO A 149 -9.29 -3.98 2.53
C PRO A 149 -8.70 -3.52 1.20
N ILE A 150 -8.65 -2.20 1.00
CA ILE A 150 -7.96 -1.54 -0.11
C ILE A 150 -6.72 -0.85 0.43
N GLY A 151 -5.54 -1.22 -0.09
CA GLY A 151 -4.25 -0.74 0.38
C GLY A 151 -3.52 0.15 -0.61
N CYS A 152 -2.65 1.01 -0.08
CA CYS A 152 -1.61 1.72 -0.81
C CYS A 152 -0.26 1.27 -0.25
N ASN A 153 0.21 0.10 -0.68
CA ASN A 153 1.40 -0.54 -0.09
C ASN A 153 2.72 -0.09 -0.73
N GLU A 154 2.68 0.80 -1.71
CA GLU A 154 3.88 1.45 -2.24
C GLU A 154 3.61 2.91 -2.59
N THR A 155 4.42 3.80 -2.04
CA THR A 155 4.52 5.21 -2.46
C THR A 155 5.98 5.60 -2.62
N GLY A 156 6.24 6.66 -3.38
CA GLY A 156 7.58 7.06 -3.76
C GLY A 156 7.56 7.92 -5.00
N PHE A 157 8.75 8.24 -5.53
CA PHE A 157 8.91 8.99 -6.79
C PHE A 157 8.23 10.37 -6.85
N ASP A 158 7.82 10.92 -5.70
CA ASP A 158 7.12 12.21 -5.58
C ASP A 158 7.99 13.28 -4.91
N GLY A 159 9.32 13.14 -5.04
CA GLY A 159 10.30 13.99 -4.39
C GLY A 159 10.57 13.59 -2.94
N GLN A 160 11.36 14.40 -2.25
CA GLN A 160 11.96 14.00 -0.96
C GLN A 160 11.27 14.58 0.27
N ALA A 161 10.27 15.45 0.08
CA ALA A 161 9.66 16.16 1.19
C ALA A 161 8.77 15.23 2.03
N ASP A 162 9.06 15.14 3.34
CA ASP A 162 8.23 14.39 4.30
C ASP A 162 6.76 14.81 4.26
N SER A 163 6.49 16.09 3.97
CA SER A 163 5.12 16.61 3.85
C SER A 163 4.31 15.89 2.77
N THR A 164 4.93 15.46 1.68
CA THR A 164 4.26 14.73 0.60
C THR A 164 3.71 13.40 1.13
N TYR A 165 4.56 12.58 1.70
CA TYR A 165 4.22 11.23 2.17
C TYR A 165 3.36 11.25 3.42
N ARG A 166 3.53 12.25 4.30
CA ARG A 166 2.61 12.46 5.42
C ARG A 166 1.19 12.72 4.90
N VAL A 167 1.00 13.61 3.94
CA VAL A 167 -0.33 13.87 3.40
C VAL A 167 -0.90 12.65 2.67
N GLN A 168 -0.10 11.92 1.91
CA GLN A 168 -0.57 10.69 1.26
C GLN A 168 -1.09 9.66 2.27
N GLY A 169 -0.37 9.43 3.37
CA GLY A 169 -0.81 8.50 4.42
C GLY A 169 -2.12 8.92 5.09
N TRP A 170 -2.19 10.18 5.55
CA TRP A 170 -3.40 10.71 6.18
C TRP A 170 -4.58 10.74 5.20
N ASP A 171 -4.39 11.22 3.97
CA ASP A 171 -5.47 11.32 2.98
C ASP A 171 -6.01 9.93 2.59
N PHE A 172 -5.13 8.95 2.40
CA PHE A 172 -5.52 7.60 2.01
C PHE A 172 -6.28 6.87 3.13
N LEU A 173 -5.74 6.81 4.36
CA LEU A 173 -6.42 6.12 5.46
C LEU A 173 -7.75 6.78 5.83
N LEU A 174 -7.79 8.12 5.93
CA LEU A 174 -9.03 8.84 6.28
C LEU A 174 -10.07 8.85 5.14
N SER A 175 -9.71 8.36 3.95
CA SER A 175 -10.67 8.10 2.88
C SER A 175 -11.29 6.71 2.91
N GLY A 176 -10.92 5.88 3.90
CA GLY A 176 -11.36 4.49 4.05
C GLY A 176 -10.34 3.45 3.57
N GLY A 177 -9.12 3.88 3.23
CA GLY A 177 -8.02 2.95 2.94
C GLY A 177 -7.61 2.16 4.18
N ALA A 178 -7.20 0.91 4.00
CA ALA A 178 -6.89 0.00 5.09
C ALA A 178 -5.37 -0.15 5.36
N LEU A 179 -4.53 0.26 4.42
CA LEU A 179 -3.08 0.09 4.48
C LEU A 179 -2.38 1.25 3.76
N TYR A 180 -1.30 1.75 4.35
CA TYR A 180 -0.42 2.73 3.74
C TYR A 180 1.05 2.36 3.97
N ASN A 181 1.88 2.45 2.94
CA ASN A 181 3.34 2.25 3.02
C ASN A 181 4.08 3.20 2.05
N ASN A 182 5.35 3.48 2.36
CA ASN A 182 6.23 4.38 1.63
C ASN A 182 7.62 3.77 1.46
N LEU A 183 8.15 3.85 0.23
CA LEU A 183 9.57 3.59 -0.03
C LEU A 183 10.43 4.58 0.75
N ASP A 184 11.10 4.10 1.79
CA ASP A 184 12.02 4.89 2.60
C ASP A 184 13.45 4.67 2.10
N TYR A 185 13.92 5.61 1.27
CA TYR A 185 15.24 5.55 0.67
C TYR A 185 16.40 5.82 1.66
N SER A 186 16.09 6.14 2.92
CA SER A 186 17.13 6.27 3.96
C SER A 186 17.73 4.94 4.40
N PHE A 187 17.11 3.81 4.04
CA PHE A 187 17.66 2.47 4.26
C PHE A 187 18.48 2.03 3.05
N THR A 188 19.77 1.82 3.25
CA THR A 188 20.70 1.33 2.24
C THR A 188 21.84 0.56 2.92
N VAL A 189 22.69 -0.10 2.13
CA VAL A 189 23.86 -0.82 2.64
C VAL A 189 24.77 0.16 3.41
N GLY A 190 25.10 -0.18 4.66
CA GLY A 190 25.86 0.66 5.58
C GLY A 190 25.03 1.70 6.34
N HIS A 191 23.73 1.78 6.07
CA HIS A 191 22.76 2.64 6.74
C HIS A 191 21.45 1.87 7.01
N GLU A 192 21.58 0.65 7.52
CA GLU A 192 20.46 -0.25 7.83
C GLU A 192 19.56 0.30 8.96
N ASP A 193 20.01 1.33 9.68
CA ASP A 193 19.26 2.07 10.69
C ASP A 193 18.40 3.22 10.10
N GLY A 194 18.44 3.42 8.78
CA GLY A 194 17.69 4.47 8.10
C GLY A 194 18.31 5.86 8.30
N SER A 195 19.63 5.94 8.48
CA SER A 195 20.38 7.19 8.67
C SER A 195 20.89 7.81 7.37
N PHE A 196 20.74 7.15 6.22
CA PHE A 196 21.21 7.70 4.95
C PHE A 196 20.44 8.97 4.57
N VAL A 197 21.18 10.02 4.25
CA VAL A 197 20.60 11.29 3.81
C VAL A 197 20.46 11.25 2.29
N ASN A 198 19.20 11.25 1.83
CA ASN A 198 18.88 11.18 0.41
C ASN A 198 19.54 12.33 -0.37
N PRO A 199 20.36 12.06 -1.40
CA PRO A 199 20.91 13.09 -2.26
C PRO A 199 19.80 13.71 -3.11
N PRO A 200 19.88 14.98 -3.56
CA PRO A 200 18.81 15.64 -4.31
C PRO A 200 18.36 14.93 -5.59
N THR A 201 19.17 14.03 -6.13
CA THR A 201 18.88 13.21 -7.31
C THR A 201 17.97 12.01 -7.01
N GLN A 202 17.77 11.65 -5.74
CA GLN A 202 16.93 10.52 -5.35
C GLN A 202 15.46 10.81 -5.71
N PRO A 203 14.75 9.90 -6.40
CA PRO A 203 13.38 10.13 -6.85
C PRO A 203 12.36 10.24 -5.72
N GLY A 204 12.60 9.58 -4.58
CA GLY A 204 11.72 9.58 -3.41
C GLY A 204 12.45 9.95 -2.13
N GLY A 205 11.66 10.11 -1.06
CA GLY A 205 12.14 10.55 0.26
C GLY A 205 12.26 9.42 1.27
N GLY A 206 12.00 9.75 2.52
CA GLY A 206 12.27 8.86 3.64
C GLY A 206 13.24 9.51 4.61
N SER A 207 12.88 9.52 5.88
CA SER A 207 13.67 10.15 6.93
C SER A 207 13.18 9.68 8.30
N ALA A 208 14.03 9.80 9.31
CA ALA A 208 13.62 9.56 10.69
C ALA A 208 12.44 10.46 11.11
N GLN A 209 12.38 11.68 10.57
CA GLN A 209 11.30 12.64 10.84
C GLN A 209 9.98 12.21 10.21
N LEU A 210 9.99 11.66 8.98
CA LEU A 210 8.80 11.08 8.35
C LEU A 210 8.33 9.86 9.14
N ARG A 211 9.23 8.96 9.54
CA ARG A 211 8.87 7.79 10.36
C ARG A 211 8.19 8.20 11.67
N TYR A 212 8.69 9.23 12.34
CA TYR A 212 8.04 9.83 13.50
C TYR A 212 6.62 10.35 13.17
N GLN A 213 6.44 11.00 12.02
CA GLN A 213 5.13 11.53 11.60
C GLN A 213 4.13 10.44 11.21
N LEU A 214 4.59 9.35 10.60
CA LEU A 214 3.76 8.18 10.31
C LEU A 214 3.39 7.43 11.59
N ARG A 215 4.24 7.48 12.62
CA ARG A 215 3.86 7.00 13.96
C ARG A 215 2.67 7.78 14.53
N ILE A 216 2.64 9.11 14.36
CA ILE A 216 1.50 9.93 14.81
C ILE A 216 0.21 9.51 14.08
N LEU A 217 0.28 9.23 12.76
CA LEU A 217 -0.86 8.71 12.01
C LEU A 217 -1.35 7.37 12.58
N ARG A 218 -0.44 6.44 12.86
CA ARG A 218 -0.78 5.17 13.51
C ARG A 218 -1.44 5.39 14.87
N ASP A 219 -0.82 6.18 15.74
CA ASP A 219 -1.31 6.43 17.10
C ASP A 219 -2.70 7.11 17.07
N PHE A 220 -2.94 7.98 16.10
CA PHE A 220 -4.27 8.57 15.86
C PHE A 220 -5.30 7.53 15.43
N MET A 221 -4.96 6.65 14.48
CA MET A 221 -5.87 5.59 14.03
C MET A 221 -6.16 4.60 15.16
N ASP A 222 -5.17 4.24 15.98
CA ASP A 222 -5.31 3.35 17.14
C ASP A 222 -6.20 3.94 18.25
N SER A 223 -6.38 5.28 18.26
CA SER A 223 -7.31 5.94 19.20
C SER A 223 -8.79 5.77 18.83
N LEU A 224 -9.08 5.24 17.63
CA LEU A 224 -10.41 5.07 17.07
C LEU A 224 -10.78 3.59 16.97
N ASP A 225 -12.07 3.26 17.09
CA ASP A 225 -12.58 1.95 16.62
C ASP A 225 -12.89 2.07 15.12
N PHE A 226 -11.84 2.31 14.33
CA PHE A 226 -11.93 2.65 12.91
C PHE A 226 -12.55 1.53 12.06
N VAL A 227 -12.55 0.29 12.55
CA VAL A 227 -13.21 -0.86 11.91
C VAL A 227 -14.73 -0.66 11.84
N ARG A 228 -15.31 0.14 12.75
CA ARG A 228 -16.74 0.51 12.73
C ARG A 228 -17.04 1.80 11.98
N MET A 229 -16.02 2.49 11.48
CA MET A 229 -16.16 3.77 10.80
C MET A 229 -16.24 3.57 9.29
N ARG A 230 -16.89 4.52 8.59
CA ARG A 230 -16.91 4.59 7.13
C ARG A 230 -16.58 5.99 6.63
N PRO A 231 -16.09 6.15 5.38
CA PRO A 231 -16.05 7.44 4.72
C PRO A 231 -17.43 8.08 4.72
N ALA A 232 -17.51 9.32 5.18
CA ALA A 232 -18.75 10.04 5.37
C ALA A 232 -18.68 11.48 4.83
N PRO A 233 -18.37 11.67 3.52
CA PRO A 233 -18.27 13.01 2.91
C PRO A 233 -19.60 13.79 2.97
N GLU A 234 -20.73 13.08 3.08
CA GLU A 234 -22.06 13.67 3.21
C GLU A 234 -22.24 14.53 4.47
N LEU A 235 -21.40 14.32 5.51
CA LEU A 235 -21.47 15.09 6.75
C LEU A 235 -20.92 16.52 6.57
N LEU A 236 -20.16 16.79 5.51
CA LEU A 236 -19.60 18.11 5.25
C LEU A 236 -20.62 18.99 4.50
N ARG A 237 -21.30 19.90 5.21
CA ARG A 237 -22.26 20.83 4.59
C ARG A 237 -21.56 21.98 3.87
N ARG A 238 -20.58 22.60 4.53
CA ARG A 238 -19.83 23.75 3.97
C ARG A 238 -18.39 23.73 4.42
N LYS A 239 -17.51 24.28 3.57
CA LYS A 239 -16.12 24.57 3.92
C LYS A 239 -15.69 25.91 3.35
N SER A 240 -14.81 26.61 4.04
CA SER A 240 -14.11 27.75 3.46
C SER A 240 -13.13 27.27 2.38
N ARG A 241 -12.82 28.13 1.40
CA ARG A 241 -11.83 27.80 0.34
C ARG A 241 -10.47 27.40 0.92
N ALA A 242 -10.08 28.01 2.04
CA ALA A 242 -8.81 27.73 2.71
C ALA A 242 -8.71 26.31 3.31
N ALA A 243 -9.83 25.61 3.48
CA ALA A 243 -9.84 24.23 3.97
C ALA A 243 -9.20 23.25 2.97
N GLY A 244 -9.22 23.54 1.66
CA GLY A 244 -8.71 22.60 0.67
C GLY A 244 -9.52 21.30 0.65
N THR A 245 -8.85 20.16 0.73
CA THR A 245 -9.44 18.82 0.83
C THR A 245 -9.79 18.49 2.29
N VAL A 246 -10.94 17.84 2.47
CA VAL A 246 -11.43 17.38 3.77
C VAL A 246 -11.83 15.92 3.63
N ARG A 247 -11.32 15.06 4.51
CA ARG A 247 -11.73 13.66 4.67
C ARG A 247 -12.44 13.48 5.99
N ILE A 248 -13.48 12.65 5.99
CA ILE A 248 -14.26 12.34 7.18
C ILE A 248 -14.44 10.82 7.22
N LEU A 249 -13.93 10.19 8.27
CA LEU A 249 -14.39 8.87 8.71
C LEU A 249 -15.39 9.07 9.84
N ALA A 250 -16.45 8.29 9.87
CA ALA A 250 -17.49 8.40 10.89
C ALA A 250 -18.07 7.06 11.31
N GLU A 251 -18.30 6.92 12.61
CA GLU A 251 -19.36 6.08 13.18
C GLU A 251 -20.40 7.03 13.77
N SER A 252 -21.56 7.15 13.10
CA SER A 252 -22.55 8.18 13.40
C SER A 252 -22.99 8.14 14.88
N GLY A 253 -22.99 9.31 15.51
CA GLY A 253 -23.34 9.53 16.91
C GLY A 253 -22.24 9.16 17.92
N LYS A 254 -21.08 8.65 17.48
CA LYS A 254 -20.05 8.12 18.40
C LYS A 254 -18.66 8.71 18.20
N GLN A 255 -18.10 8.61 17.00
CA GLN A 255 -16.73 9.03 16.72
C GLN A 255 -16.58 9.52 15.29
N TYR A 256 -15.74 10.53 15.11
CA TYR A 256 -15.49 11.17 13.83
C TYR A 256 -14.02 11.54 13.73
N ALA A 257 -13.41 11.24 12.60
CA ALA A 257 -12.05 11.62 12.30
C ALA A 257 -12.06 12.51 11.06
N ILE A 258 -11.56 13.74 11.20
CA ILE A 258 -11.60 14.76 10.15
C ILE A 258 -10.19 15.19 9.82
N TYR A 259 -9.74 14.93 8.59
CA TYR A 259 -8.44 15.36 8.10
C TYR A 259 -8.61 16.50 7.09
N ILE A 260 -7.85 17.58 7.28
CA ILE A 260 -7.90 18.79 6.46
C ILE A 260 -6.51 19.03 5.89
N HIS A 261 -6.40 19.14 4.57
CA HIS A 261 -5.14 19.50 3.92
C HIS A 261 -5.35 20.28 2.62
N GLN A 262 -4.33 21.03 2.23
CA GLN A 262 -4.35 21.97 1.11
C GLN A 262 -3.38 21.53 0.02
N ALA A 263 -2.97 20.27 0.07
CA ALA A 263 -2.10 19.70 -0.94
C ALA A 263 -2.85 19.65 -2.27
N GLU A 264 -2.28 20.27 -3.29
CA GLU A 264 -2.83 20.27 -4.64
C GLU A 264 -2.01 19.33 -5.51
N MET A 265 -2.68 18.48 -6.28
CA MET A 265 -2.02 17.68 -7.28
C MET A 265 -1.58 18.59 -8.44
N ARG A 266 -0.28 18.71 -8.68
CA ARG A 266 0.27 19.53 -9.76
C ARG A 266 1.09 18.69 -10.73
N LYS A 267 0.82 18.88 -12.02
CA LYS A 267 1.59 18.26 -13.11
C LYS A 267 3.05 18.72 -13.03
N GLN A 268 3.98 17.80 -13.23
CA GLN A 268 5.42 18.04 -13.34
C GLN A 268 5.90 17.63 -14.73
N GLN A 269 7.20 17.80 -15.00
CA GLN A 269 7.82 17.22 -16.21
C GLN A 269 7.63 15.70 -16.29
N ARG A 270 7.61 15.01 -15.13
CA ARG A 270 7.30 13.60 -15.00
C ARG A 270 6.15 13.42 -14.00
N GLY A 271 4.98 13.02 -14.49
CA GLY A 271 3.82 12.71 -13.64
C GLY A 271 3.18 13.94 -12.97
N SER A 272 2.50 13.69 -11.86
CA SER A 272 1.92 14.72 -10.98
C SER A 272 2.31 14.42 -9.55
N ARG A 273 2.54 15.45 -8.74
CA ARG A 273 2.86 15.29 -7.31
C ARG A 273 2.04 16.26 -6.48
N TYR A 274 1.87 15.93 -5.20
CA TYR A 274 1.35 16.90 -4.26
C TYR A 274 2.29 18.09 -4.13
N HIS A 275 1.70 19.28 -4.18
CA HIS A 275 2.34 20.53 -3.83
C HIS A 275 1.67 21.10 -2.59
N LEU A 276 2.48 21.40 -1.58
CA LEU A 276 2.02 21.96 -0.32
C LEU A 276 2.60 23.37 -0.13
N ASP A 277 1.71 24.31 0.14
CA ASP A 277 2.07 25.63 0.66
C ASP A 277 2.13 25.55 2.20
N PRO A 278 3.29 25.81 2.82
CA PRO A 278 3.45 25.70 4.27
C PRO A 278 2.84 26.86 5.06
N GLY A 279 2.33 27.91 4.39
CA GLY A 279 1.79 29.09 5.05
C GLY A 279 0.61 28.78 6.00
N PRO A 280 0.49 29.50 7.13
CA PRO A 280 -0.64 29.31 8.05
C PRO A 280 -1.95 29.70 7.37
N ARG A 281 -3.01 28.94 7.65
CA ARG A 281 -4.35 29.15 7.08
C ARG A 281 -5.42 28.97 8.13
N LYS A 282 -6.51 29.71 7.98
CA LYS A 282 -7.72 29.55 8.80
C LYS A 282 -8.80 28.87 7.95
N ALA A 283 -9.20 27.67 8.35
CA ALA A 283 -10.29 26.93 7.73
C ALA A 283 -11.55 27.02 8.60
N THR A 284 -12.72 27.05 7.97
CA THR A 284 -14.02 26.92 8.63
C THR A 284 -14.76 25.77 8.00
N LEU A 285 -15.30 24.86 8.81
CA LEU A 285 -16.14 23.74 8.37
C LEU A 285 -17.50 23.83 9.06
N GLU A 286 -18.55 23.48 8.33
CA GLU A 286 -19.90 23.26 8.86
C GLU A 286 -20.23 21.78 8.64
N LEU A 287 -20.54 21.08 9.73
CA LEU A 287 -20.78 19.64 9.74
C LEU A 287 -22.23 19.36 10.13
N ASP A 288 -22.82 18.35 9.49
CA ASP A 288 -24.13 17.81 9.85
C ASP A 288 -23.95 16.62 10.79
N LEU A 289 -23.98 16.86 12.09
CA LEU A 289 -23.84 15.81 13.10
C LEU A 289 -25.20 15.53 13.77
N PRO A 290 -25.49 14.28 14.14
CA PRO A 290 -26.67 13.97 14.93
C PRO A 290 -26.60 14.68 16.29
N PRO A 291 -27.76 14.93 16.95
CA PRO A 291 -27.78 15.51 18.29
C PRO A 291 -26.94 14.70 19.27
N GLY A 292 -26.13 15.40 20.08
CA GLY A 292 -25.26 14.78 21.06
C GLY A 292 -24.26 15.79 21.63
N GLU A 293 -23.53 15.35 22.66
CA GLU A 293 -22.39 16.10 23.20
C GLU A 293 -21.11 15.55 22.58
N PHE A 294 -20.33 16.43 21.95
CA PHE A 294 -19.07 16.07 21.31
C PHE A 294 -17.92 16.81 21.95
N ARG A 295 -16.81 16.10 22.15
CA ARG A 295 -15.52 16.70 22.47
C ARG A 295 -14.72 16.81 21.18
N LEU A 296 -14.18 18.01 20.93
CA LEU A 296 -13.25 18.25 19.81
C LEU A 296 -11.82 18.18 20.32
N GLU A 297 -10.97 17.48 19.57
CA GLU A 297 -9.54 17.38 19.79
C GLU A 297 -8.80 17.67 18.48
N TRP A 298 -7.62 18.26 18.56
CA TRP A 298 -6.77 18.57 17.43
C TRP A 298 -5.50 17.75 17.51
N TRP A 299 -5.06 17.23 16.36
CA TRP A 299 -3.81 16.50 16.21
C TRP A 299 -2.99 17.15 15.11
N ASP A 300 -1.86 17.76 15.47
CA ASP A 300 -0.88 18.22 14.49
C ASP A 300 -0.13 17.01 13.92
N THR A 301 -0.43 16.68 12.66
CA THR A 301 0.21 15.58 11.93
C THR A 301 1.75 15.62 11.92
N LYS A 302 2.37 16.77 12.17
CA LYS A 302 3.84 16.92 12.23
C LYS A 302 4.41 16.62 13.62
N THR A 303 3.67 16.93 14.67
CA THR A 303 4.20 16.99 16.05
C THR A 303 3.45 16.13 17.07
N GLY A 304 2.24 15.67 16.73
CA GLY A 304 1.40 14.82 17.58
C GLY A 304 0.76 15.57 18.75
N ARG A 305 0.76 16.90 18.71
CA ARG A 305 0.15 17.78 19.72
C ARG A 305 -1.28 18.15 19.39
#